data_AF-A0A5J6GW14-F1
#
_entry.id   AF-A0A5J6GW14-F1
#
_cell.length_a   1.000
_cell.length_b   1.000
_cell.length_c   1.000
_cell.angle_alpha   90.00
_cell.angle_beta   90.00
_cell.angle_gamma   90.00
#
_symmetry.space_group_name_H-M   'P 1'
#
loop_
_entity.id
_entity.type
_entity.pdbx_description
1 polymer ?
#
loop_
_entity_poly.entity_id
_entity_poly.type
_entity_poly.pdbx_seq_one_letter_code
_entity_poly.pdbx_strand_id
1 'polypeptide(L)'
;MEASIRSRLRSLAAGVVTPDEVSAWALHTMEGDSPQLRDARIWTALDRLSGADLLEDPGQYLHGKEDVDAWLEEFEGDGAVRSWPHP
;
A
#
# COMPACT_ATOMS: atom_id res chain seq x y z
N MET A 1 -5.63 11.92 4.73
CA MET A 1 -5.45 10.51 4.32
C MET A 1 -3.98 10.21 4.06
N GLU A 2 -3.25 11.08 3.37
CA GLU A 2 -1.81 10.90 3.08
C GLU A 2 -0.95 10.52 4.30
N ALA A 3 -1.07 11.26 5.41
CA ALA A 3 -0.31 10.97 6.62
C ALA A 3 -0.63 9.57 7.19
N SER A 4 -1.89 9.15 7.10
CA SER A 4 -2.35 7.83 7.57
C SER A 4 -1.82 6.70 6.69
N ILE A 5 -1.78 6.91 5.37
CA ILE A 5 -1.18 5.99 4.39
C ILE A 5 0.33 5.88 4.65
N ARG A 6 1.04 7.01 4.73
CA ARG A 6 2.49 7.03 4.99
C ARG A 6 2.85 6.31 6.28
N SER A 7 2.09 6.58 7.35
CA SER A 7 2.31 5.93 8.65
C SER A 7 2.16 4.41 8.54
N ARG A 8 1.18 3.92 7.79
CA ARG A 8 0.95 2.48 7.64
C ARG A 8 1.97 1.81 6.75
N LEU A 9 2.37 2.43 5.64
CA LEU A 9 3.47 1.95 4.82
C LEU A 9 4.76 1.83 5.65
N ARG A 10 5.09 2.84 6.46
CA ARG A 10 6.25 2.81 7.36
C ARG A 10 6.14 1.72 8.43
N SER A 11 4.97 1.58 9.06
CA SER A 11 4.74 0.55 10.07
C SER A 11 4.80 -0.86 9.48
N LEU A 12 4.27 -1.07 8.27
CA LEU A 12 4.31 -2.34 7.56
C LEU A 12 5.75 -2.68 7.16
N ALA A 13 6.48 -1.72 6.60
CA ALA A 13 7.90 -1.86 6.25
C ALA A 13 8.80 -2.19 7.47
N ALA A 14 8.41 -1.70 8.65
CA ALA A 14 9.09 -1.96 9.91
C ALA A 14 8.60 -3.26 10.61
N GLY A 15 7.59 -3.94 10.07
CA GLY A 15 6.99 -5.13 10.68
C GLY A 15 6.25 -4.86 12.00
N VAL A 16 5.85 -3.61 12.25
CA VAL A 16 5.13 -3.19 13.46
C VAL A 16 3.65 -3.59 13.38
N VAL A 17 3.09 -3.58 12.17
CA VAL A 17 1.72 -4.00 11.87
C VAL A 17 1.75 -5.19 10.91
N THR A 18 0.74 -6.04 10.96
CA THR A 18 0.64 -7.18 10.05
C THR A 18 0.08 -6.76 8.68
N PRO A 19 0.38 -7.52 7.62
CA PRO A 19 -0.22 -7.25 6.30
C PRO A 19 -1.75 -7.32 6.32
N ASP A 20 -2.33 -8.26 7.07
CA ASP A 20 -3.78 -8.40 7.30
C ASP A 20 -4.41 -7.13 7.91
N GLU A 21 -3.81 -6.59 8.98
CA GLU A 21 -4.33 -5.39 9.64
C GLU A 21 -4.34 -4.18 8.70
N VAL A 22 -3.28 -4.04 7.91
CA VAL A 22 -3.13 -2.93 6.98
C VAL A 22 -4.07 -3.08 5.77
N SER A 23 -4.25 -4.30 5.28
CA SER A 23 -5.18 -4.63 4.20
C SER A 23 -6.62 -4.33 4.60
N ALA A 24 -7.07 -4.84 5.75
CA ALA A 24 -8.41 -4.59 6.25
C ALA A 24 -8.70 -3.09 6.43
N TRP A 25 -7.72 -2.32 6.93
CA TRP A 25 -7.84 -0.87 7.03
C TRP A 25 -7.94 -0.18 5.66
N ALA A 26 -7.14 -0.61 4.68
CA ALA A 26 -7.12 0.00 3.36
C ALA A 26 -8.46 -0.22 2.66
N LEU A 27 -8.98 -1.45 2.68
CA LEU A 27 -10.31 -1.78 2.16
C LEU A 27 -11.39 -0.91 2.80
N HIS A 28 -11.43 -0.84 4.14
CA HIS A 28 -12.41 0.00 4.83
C HIS A 28 -12.28 1.49 4.50
N THR A 29 -11.06 1.97 4.26
CA THR A 29 -10.83 3.36 3.86
C THR A 29 -11.32 3.65 2.44
N MET A 30 -11.17 2.68 1.53
CA MET A 30 -11.63 2.78 0.12
C MET A 30 -13.14 2.75 -0.01
N GLU A 31 -13.87 2.11 0.92
CA GLU A 31 -15.34 2.11 0.98
C GLU A 31 -15.93 3.47 1.38
N GLY A 32 -15.12 4.41 1.86
CA GLY A 32 -15.58 5.74 2.27
C GLY A 32 -15.82 6.70 1.10
N ASP A 33 -16.41 7.87 1.41
CA ASP A 33 -16.74 8.91 0.41
C ASP A 33 -15.73 10.08 0.41
N SER A 34 -14.51 9.87 0.89
CA SER A 34 -13.54 10.97 1.01
C SER A 34 -13.16 11.51 -0.37
N PRO A 35 -13.18 12.83 -0.61
CA PRO A 35 -12.77 13.40 -1.89
C PRO A 35 -11.30 13.11 -2.23
N GLN A 36 -10.47 12.78 -1.22
CA GLN A 36 -9.07 12.36 -1.40
C GLN A 36 -8.94 11.03 -2.16
N LEU A 37 -9.98 10.19 -2.19
CA LEU A 37 -9.97 8.94 -2.96
C LEU A 37 -9.97 9.16 -4.48
N ARG A 38 -10.24 10.38 -4.94
CA ARG A 38 -10.12 10.77 -6.36
C ARG A 38 -8.68 11.04 -6.78
N ASP A 39 -7.76 11.18 -5.83
CA ASP A 39 -6.34 11.33 -6.12
C ASP A 39 -5.75 9.97 -6.47
N ALA A 40 -5.14 9.88 -7.66
CA ALA A 40 -4.58 8.63 -8.17
C ALA A 40 -3.45 8.09 -7.28
N ARG A 41 -2.65 8.95 -6.65
CA ARG A 41 -1.56 8.54 -5.75
C ARG A 41 -2.13 7.94 -4.47
N ILE A 42 -3.20 8.53 -3.93
CA ILE A 42 -3.93 7.99 -2.78
C ILE A 42 -4.53 6.63 -3.12
N TRP A 43 -5.21 6.54 -4.26
CA TRP A 43 -5.86 5.32 -4.70
C TRP A 43 -4.86 4.17 -4.91
N THR A 44 -3.77 4.42 -5.64
CA THR A 44 -2.70 3.42 -5.86
C THR A 44 -2.08 2.94 -4.56
N ALA A 45 -1.85 3.85 -3.60
CA ALA A 45 -1.30 3.44 -2.31
C ALA A 45 -2.29 2.57 -1.50
N LEU A 46 -3.58 2.92 -1.50
CA LEU A 46 -4.61 2.11 -0.83
C LEU A 46 -4.80 0.75 -1.51
N ASP A 47 -4.77 0.69 -2.84
CA ASP A 47 -4.85 -0.54 -3.63
C ASP A 47 -3.74 -1.51 -3.23
N ARG A 48 -2.48 -1.05 -3.18
CA ARG A 48 -1.34 -1.87 -2.71
C ARG A 48 -1.48 -2.33 -1.28
N LEU A 49 -1.89 -1.43 -0.38
CA LEU A 49 -2.08 -1.78 1.02
C LEU A 49 -3.21 -2.81 1.20
N SER A 50 -4.28 -2.72 0.40
CA SER A 50 -5.39 -3.69 0.38
C SER A 50 -5.02 -5.06 -0.20
N GLY A 51 -3.89 -5.14 -0.91
CA GLY A 51 -3.33 -6.40 -1.39
C GLY A 51 -2.20 -6.93 -0.51
N ALA A 52 -1.82 -6.25 0.57
CA ALA A 52 -0.66 -6.63 1.38
C ALA A 52 -0.80 -8.03 2.00
N ASP A 53 -2.03 -8.46 2.30
CA ASP A 53 -2.33 -9.77 2.90
C ASP A 53 -2.42 -10.92 1.89
N LEU A 54 -2.26 -10.63 0.59
CA LEU A 54 -2.27 -11.67 -0.44
C LEU A 54 -1.14 -12.66 -0.21
N LEU A 55 -1.47 -13.95 -0.34
CA LEU A 55 -0.54 -15.06 -0.19
C LEU A 55 -0.12 -15.59 -1.56
N GLU A 56 1.18 -15.81 -1.74
CA GLU A 56 1.72 -16.56 -2.89
C GLU A 56 1.58 -18.06 -2.65
N ASP A 57 1.81 -18.49 -1.40
CA ASP A 57 1.74 -19.88 -0.95
C ASP A 57 1.17 -19.95 0.48
N PRO A 58 0.74 -21.13 0.98
CA PRO A 58 0.26 -21.27 2.34
C PRO A 58 1.29 -20.80 3.38
N GLY A 59 1.00 -19.65 4.02
CA GLY A 59 1.88 -19.04 5.03
C GLY A 59 2.98 -18.14 4.47
N GLN A 60 3.02 -17.89 3.16
CA GLN A 60 3.95 -16.97 2.51
C GLN A 60 3.18 -15.83 1.83
N TYR A 61 3.41 -14.61 2.30
CA TYR A 61 2.87 -13.41 1.66
C TYR A 61 3.49 -13.20 0.28
N LEU A 62 2.65 -12.77 -0.66
CA LEU A 62 3.04 -12.35 -2.00
C LEU A 62 3.96 -11.13 -1.98
N HIS A 63 3.74 -10.24 -1.00
CA HIS A 63 4.49 -9.00 -0.87
C HIS A 63 5.41 -9.06 0.34
N GLY A 64 6.71 -8.95 0.06
CA GLY A 64 7.76 -8.93 1.06
C GLY A 64 8.10 -7.52 1.51
N LYS A 65 9.10 -7.43 2.39
CA LYS A 65 9.61 -6.13 2.87
C LYS A 65 10.08 -5.22 1.73
N GLU A 66 10.75 -5.79 0.72
CA GLU A 66 11.27 -5.03 -0.43
C GLU A 66 10.16 -4.38 -1.25
N ASP A 67 9.03 -5.06 -1.44
CA ASP A 67 7.85 -4.49 -2.11
C ASP A 67 7.28 -3.32 -1.31
N VAL A 68 7.12 -3.50 0.01
CA VAL A 68 6.58 -2.45 0.89
C VAL A 68 7.50 -1.24 0.96
N ASP A 69 8.82 -1.43 1.01
CA ASP A 69 9.79 -0.35 0.96
C ASP A 69 9.70 0.40 -0.38
N ALA A 70 9.56 -0.32 -1.51
CA ALA A 70 9.37 0.31 -2.82
C ALA A 70 8.05 1.11 -2.91
N TRP A 71 6.98 0.62 -2.28
CA TRP A 71 5.71 1.36 -2.22
C TRP A 71 5.82 2.63 -1.36
N LEU A 72 6.54 2.56 -0.25
CA LEU A 72 6.82 3.72 0.59
C LEU A 72 7.66 4.75 -0.16
N GLU A 73 8.70 4.33 -0.87
CA GLU A 73 9.53 5.21 -1.69
C GLU A 73 8.74 5.87 -2.81
N GLU A 74 7.86 5.12 -3.51
CA GLU A 74 6.98 5.70 -4.53
C GLU A 74 5.97 6.69 -3.91
N PHE A 75 5.43 6.36 -2.74
CA PHE A 75 4.49 7.22 -2.05
C PHE A 75 5.16 8.46 -1.45
N GLU A 76 6.43 8.42 -1.07
CA GLU A 76 7.18 9.57 -0.55
C GLU A 76 7.86 10.39 -1.66
N GLY A 77 8.22 9.74 -2.77
CA GLY A 77 8.79 10.35 -3.97
C GLY A 77 7.79 11.22 -4.73
N ASP A 78 8.32 12.23 -5.41
CA ASP A 78 7.55 13.15 -6.27
C ASP A 78 7.20 12.44 -7.59
N GLY A 79 6.17 11.59 -7.60
CA GLY A 79 5.39 11.15 -8.77
C GLY A 79 6.12 10.71 -10.06
N ALA A 80 7.43 10.49 -10.03
CA ALA A 80 8.24 10.26 -11.22
C ALA A 80 8.23 8.77 -11.53
N VAL A 81 7.15 8.34 -12.17
CA VAL A 81 7.15 7.38 -13.28
C VAL A 81 8.44 6.56 -13.38
N ARG A 82 8.54 5.50 -12.58
CA ARG A 82 9.16 4.27 -13.10
C ARG A 82 8.05 3.53 -13.83
N SER A 83 7.76 4.00 -15.04
CA SER A 83 7.06 3.21 -16.05
C SER A 83 7.71 1.83 -16.11
N TRP A 84 6.97 0.78 -15.77
CA TRP A 84 7.36 -0.59 -16.09
C TRP A 84 6.56 -1.05 -17.32
N PRO A 85 7.17 -1.80 -18.26
CA PRO A 85 6.47 -2.27 -19.45
C PRO A 85 5.44 -3.34 -19.06
N HIS A 86 4.25 -3.26 -19.66
CA HIS A 86 3.31 -4.37 -19.65
C HIS A 86 3.81 -5.49 -20.58
N PRO A 87 3.70 -6.78 -20.18
CA PRO A 87 3.78 -7.89 -21.14
C PRO A 87 2.64 -7.85 -22.16
#